data_AF-A0AAU4UIY0-F1
#
_entry.id   AF-A0AAU4UIY0-F1
#
_cell.length_a   1.000
_cell.length_b   1.000
_cell.length_c   1.000
_cell.angle_alpha   90.00
_cell.angle_beta   90.00
_cell.angle_gamma   90.00
#
_symmetry.space_group_name_H-M   'P 1'
#
loop_
_entity.id
_entity.type
_entity.pdbx_description
1 polymer ?
#
loop_
_entity_poly.entity_id
_entity_poly.type
_entity_poly.pdbx_seq_one_letter_code
_entity_poly.pdbx_strand_id
1 'polypeptide(L)'
;MSTYDDVAEFAALLTRLKGRTDRSYGSLARRLGMNTSTLHRYCSGDTVPLDFAPVERFAALCGASPEERVELHRRWILAVAARQRARTPAEPGTSAERTPTEPGTFAEAATSDAGMSDPGTSGAGTSDAGTSDAGDARAEPAAPDVSASAARPPARRPWYRHRRITVTTAVAGTLLATMGTLGGLSALSADRSPPKAPPASSPTPTEESAAPITWSANSQAWSLGCGHDYVIDRAPEQVPPPPTAQDAGPWAASQHAVHGGDTNVEISVQGRTSTAVVLEALRVRVVGRSDPAEGTAYSMDQGCGGSITPRSFSVDLDKDRPIARSAPGNDMGTPIPAVRFPYRVSAQDPEVLLVTARTVACDCRWYLELDWSSQGRTGTVRIDDAGRPFRTSGTKGLPRYWYENREWVPRTD
;
A
#
# COMPACT_ATOMS: atom_id res chain seq x y z
N MET A 1 11.92 3.66 -46.33
CA MET A 1 12.09 4.11 -44.94
C MET A 1 11.15 3.29 -44.08
N SER A 2 11.72 2.50 -43.17
CA SER A 2 10.99 1.51 -42.39
C SER A 2 10.14 2.19 -41.31
N THR A 3 9.02 1.62 -40.91
CA THR A 3 8.18 2.13 -39.80
C THR A 3 8.96 2.25 -38.48
N TYR A 4 9.99 1.41 -38.31
CA TYR A 4 10.89 1.46 -37.16
C TYR A 4 11.85 2.65 -37.21
N ASP A 5 12.15 3.13 -38.43
CA ASP A 5 13.04 4.26 -38.71
C ASP A 5 12.40 5.57 -38.24
N ASP A 6 11.10 5.77 -38.53
CA ASP A 6 10.36 6.99 -38.16
C ASP A 6 10.30 7.21 -36.63
N VAL A 7 10.14 6.13 -35.85
CA VAL A 7 10.12 6.20 -34.37
C VAL A 7 11.51 6.49 -33.81
N ALA A 8 12.55 5.86 -34.37
CA ALA A 8 13.92 6.06 -33.97
C ALA A 8 14.41 7.49 -34.28
N GLU A 9 14.05 8.05 -35.44
CA GLU A 9 14.42 9.42 -35.83
C GLU A 9 13.74 10.48 -34.95
N PHE A 10 12.51 10.24 -34.51
CA PHE A 10 11.80 11.09 -33.55
C PHE A 10 12.49 11.06 -32.17
N ALA A 11 12.80 9.86 -31.67
CA ALA A 11 13.48 9.67 -30.39
C ALA A 11 14.90 10.27 -30.37
N ALA A 12 15.64 10.13 -31.48
CA ALA A 12 16.97 10.70 -31.66
C ALA A 12 16.95 12.24 -31.59
N LEU A 13 15.91 12.88 -32.14
CA LEU A 13 15.75 14.33 -32.08
C LEU A 13 15.47 14.80 -30.65
N LEU A 14 14.62 14.09 -29.90
CA LEU A 14 14.36 14.38 -28.49
C LEU A 14 15.61 14.22 -27.62
N THR A 15 16.38 13.16 -27.85
CA THR A 15 17.64 12.91 -27.13
C THR A 15 18.68 14.00 -27.42
N ARG A 16 18.76 14.48 -28.67
CA ARG A 16 19.64 15.59 -29.05
C ARG A 16 19.24 16.89 -28.35
N LEU A 17 17.95 17.20 -28.27
CA LEU A 17 17.44 18.37 -27.55
C LEU A 17 17.74 18.28 -26.05
N LYS A 18 17.56 17.10 -25.43
CA LYS A 18 17.94 16.88 -24.02
C LYS A 18 19.43 17.11 -23.79
N GLY A 19 20.28 16.66 -24.72
CA GLY A 19 21.74 16.78 -24.64
C GLY A 19 22.27 18.21 -24.59
N ARG A 20 21.45 19.21 -24.93
CA ARG A 20 21.79 20.64 -24.81
C ARG A 20 21.65 21.21 -23.40
N THR A 21 21.10 20.43 -22.46
CA THR A 21 20.86 20.89 -21.09
C THR A 21 21.53 19.96 -20.08
N ASP A 22 22.10 20.53 -19.02
CA ASP A 22 22.62 19.77 -17.86
C ASP A 22 21.51 19.32 -16.91
N ARG A 23 20.24 19.40 -17.33
CA ARG A 23 19.11 19.00 -16.50
C ARG A 23 18.92 17.49 -16.59
N SER A 24 18.76 16.87 -15.43
CA SER A 24 18.36 15.46 -15.37
C SER A 24 16.97 15.26 -16.00
N TYR A 25 16.70 14.07 -16.55
CA TYR A 25 15.38 13.72 -17.06
C TYR A 25 14.29 13.95 -16.01
N GLY A 26 14.57 13.71 -14.73
CA GLY A 26 13.61 13.97 -13.65
C GLY A 26 13.34 15.44 -13.38
N SER A 27 14.32 16.33 -13.59
CA SER A 27 14.11 17.78 -13.50
C SER A 27 13.22 18.30 -14.63
N LEU A 28 13.44 17.82 -15.86
CA LEU A 28 12.62 18.18 -17.02
C LEU A 28 11.20 17.62 -16.90
N ALA A 29 11.07 16.35 -16.52
CA ALA A 29 9.77 15.69 -16.35
C ALA A 29 8.90 16.37 -15.29
N ARG A 30 9.49 16.78 -14.15
CA ARG A 30 8.77 17.53 -13.10
C ARG A 30 8.21 18.87 -13.61
N ARG A 31 8.98 19.62 -14.42
CA ARG A 31 8.53 20.88 -15.02
C ARG A 31 7.43 20.70 -16.06
N LEU A 32 7.39 19.54 -16.70
CA LEU A 32 6.41 19.20 -17.72
C LEU A 32 5.13 18.56 -17.16
N GLY A 33 5.11 18.28 -15.84
CA GLY A 33 4.02 17.55 -15.20
C GLY A 33 3.89 16.11 -15.69
N MET A 34 5.00 15.47 -16.10
CA MET A 34 5.03 14.08 -16.56
C MET A 34 6.00 13.22 -15.74
N ASN A 35 5.86 11.90 -15.85
CA ASN A 35 6.78 10.97 -15.19
C ASN A 35 8.15 10.95 -15.88
N THR A 36 9.23 10.76 -15.10
CA THR A 36 10.61 10.67 -15.61
C THR A 36 10.78 9.49 -16.56
N SER A 37 10.16 8.36 -16.24
CA SER A 37 10.17 7.17 -17.09
C SER A 37 9.45 7.40 -18.41
N THR A 38 8.34 8.14 -18.43
CA THR A 38 7.62 8.52 -19.66
C THR A 38 8.52 9.35 -20.57
N LEU A 39 9.18 10.37 -20.03
CA LEU A 39 10.12 11.19 -20.80
C LEU A 39 11.31 10.38 -21.30
N HIS A 40 11.82 9.46 -20.46
CA HIS A 40 12.90 8.55 -20.85
C HIS A 40 12.48 7.64 -22.01
N ARG A 41 11.29 7.05 -21.95
CA ARG A 41 10.75 6.20 -23.02
C ARG A 41 10.49 6.97 -24.32
N TYR A 42 10.13 8.25 -24.24
CA TYR A 42 10.04 9.13 -25.41
C TYR A 42 11.41 9.34 -26.06
N CYS A 43 12.44 9.61 -25.25
CA CYS A 43 13.82 9.81 -25.74
C CYS A 43 14.49 8.52 -26.22
N SER A 44 14.13 7.36 -25.65
CA SER A 44 14.61 6.03 -26.07
C SER A 44 13.85 5.45 -27.27
N GLY A 45 12.67 5.98 -27.60
CA GLY A 45 11.84 5.49 -28.70
C GLY A 45 10.93 4.31 -28.33
N ASP A 46 10.92 3.88 -27.06
CA ASP A 46 10.09 2.78 -26.57
C ASP A 46 8.59 3.09 -26.64
N THR A 47 8.24 4.38 -26.64
CA THR A 47 6.87 4.86 -26.79
C THR A 47 6.81 6.20 -27.50
N VAL A 48 5.80 6.39 -28.33
CA VAL A 48 5.50 7.66 -28.98
C VAL A 48 4.33 8.32 -28.23
N PRO A 49 4.43 9.59 -27.83
CA PRO A 49 3.34 10.33 -27.19
C PRO A 49 2.09 10.39 -28.08
N LEU A 50 0.90 10.26 -27.50
CA LEU A 50 -0.37 10.44 -28.23
C LEU A 50 -0.72 11.93 -28.46
N ASP A 51 -0.22 12.81 -27.59
CA ASP A 51 -0.39 14.27 -27.70
C ASP A 51 0.96 14.96 -27.89
N PHE A 52 1.01 15.97 -28.76
CA PHE A 52 2.24 16.73 -29.03
C PHE A 52 2.54 17.82 -27.98
N ALA A 53 1.53 18.35 -27.29
CA ALA A 53 1.70 19.48 -26.38
C ALA A 53 2.76 19.25 -25.26
N PRO A 54 2.88 18.07 -24.64
CA PRO A 54 3.95 17.79 -23.68
C PRO A 54 5.35 17.76 -24.33
N VAL A 55 5.44 17.36 -25.60
CA VAL A 55 6.67 17.27 -26.39
C VAL A 55 7.16 18.66 -26.80
N GLU A 56 6.23 19.53 -27.20
CA GLU A 56 6.54 20.91 -27.54
C GLU A 56 7.06 21.70 -26.33
N ARG A 57 6.42 21.52 -25.16
CA ARG A 57 6.89 22.13 -23.90
C ARG A 57 8.26 21.60 -23.50
N PHE A 58 8.54 20.32 -23.74
CA PHE A 58 9.86 19.73 -23.52
C PHE A 58 10.91 20.39 -24.42
N ALA A 59 10.63 20.48 -25.72
CA ALA A 59 11.52 21.11 -26.68
C ALA A 59 11.81 22.59 -26.32
N ALA A 60 10.79 23.33 -25.89
CA ALA A 60 10.95 24.70 -25.40
C ALA A 60 11.84 24.78 -24.14
N LEU A 61 11.68 23.87 -23.18
CA LEU A 61 12.53 23.81 -21.98
C LEU A 61 13.99 23.43 -22.28
N CYS A 62 14.22 22.74 -23.40
CA CYS A 62 15.54 22.39 -23.92
C CYS A 62 16.13 23.45 -24.86
N GLY A 63 15.44 24.58 -25.07
CA GLY A 63 15.92 25.68 -25.92
C GLY A 63 15.83 25.42 -27.41
N ALA A 64 14.87 24.59 -27.87
CA ALA A 64 14.66 24.33 -29.29
C ALA A 64 14.20 25.59 -30.05
N SER A 65 14.78 25.82 -31.24
CA SER A 65 14.35 26.91 -32.13
C SER A 65 12.92 26.66 -32.65
N PRO A 66 12.23 27.69 -33.18
CA PRO A 66 10.94 27.50 -33.86
C PRO A 66 11.01 26.47 -35.00
N GLU A 67 12.08 26.48 -35.79
CA GLU A 67 12.31 25.56 -36.91
C GLU A 67 12.50 24.13 -36.41
N GLU A 68 13.25 23.94 -35.33
CA GLU A 68 13.45 22.63 -34.69
C GLU A 68 12.15 22.08 -34.09
N ARG A 69 11.27 22.94 -33.59
CA ARG A 69 9.94 22.54 -33.10
C ARG A 69 9.01 22.10 -34.23
N VAL A 70 9.07 22.77 -35.39
CA VAL A 70 8.32 22.34 -36.59
C VAL A 70 8.81 20.98 -37.09
N GLU A 71 10.13 20.79 -37.16
CA GLU A 71 10.70 19.50 -37.56
C GLU A 71 10.36 18.38 -36.57
N LEU A 72 10.37 18.69 -35.27
CA LEU A 72 9.94 17.75 -34.24
C LEU A 72 8.46 17.35 -34.38
N HIS A 73 7.60 18.30 -34.73
CA HIS A 73 6.18 18.02 -34.98
C HIS A 73 5.98 17.14 -36.22
N ARG A 74 6.71 17.42 -37.31
CA ARG A 74 6.68 16.60 -38.53
C ARG A 74 7.05 15.14 -38.22
N ARG A 75 8.15 14.92 -37.48
CA ARG A 75 8.60 13.56 -37.11
C ARG A 75 7.65 12.87 -36.16
N TRP A 76 7.03 13.61 -35.25
CA TRP A 76 6.03 13.06 -34.35
C TRP A 76 4.82 12.50 -35.12
N ILE A 77 4.31 13.21 -36.14
CA ILE A 77 3.22 12.72 -37.00
C ILE A 77 3.61 11.40 -37.69
N LEU A 78 4.83 11.32 -38.23
CA LEU A 78 5.33 10.11 -38.88
C LEU A 78 5.46 8.94 -37.89
N ALA A 79 6.02 9.19 -36.71
CA ALA A 79 6.19 8.19 -35.66
C ALA A 79 4.85 7.67 -35.12
N VAL A 80 3.85 8.53 -34.94
CA VAL A 80 2.48 8.15 -34.55
C VAL A 80 1.84 7.28 -35.64
N ALA A 81 1.94 7.70 -36.90
CA ALA A 81 1.41 6.93 -38.03
C ALA A 81 2.09 5.56 -38.18
N ALA A 82 3.40 5.46 -37.91
CA ALA A 82 4.13 4.20 -37.90
C ALA A 82 3.65 3.27 -36.77
N ARG A 83 3.42 3.80 -35.57
CA ARG A 83 2.88 3.05 -34.43
C ARG A 83 1.45 2.57 -34.65
N GLN A 84 0.62 3.35 -35.33
CA GLN A 84 -0.76 2.97 -35.69
C GLN A 84 -0.78 1.86 -36.75
N ARG A 85 0.10 1.94 -37.77
CA ARG A 85 0.30 0.87 -38.75
C ARG A 85 0.79 -0.44 -38.11
N ALA A 86 1.73 -0.37 -37.17
CA ALA A 86 2.22 -1.56 -36.47
C ALA A 86 1.17 -2.20 -35.53
N ARG A 87 0.21 -1.42 -35.02
CA ARG A 87 -0.92 -1.90 -34.21
C ARG A 87 -2.06 -2.48 -35.05
N THR A 88 -2.05 -2.28 -36.36
CA THR A 88 -3.04 -2.83 -37.29
C THR A 88 -2.35 -3.90 -38.13
N PRO A 89 -2.37 -5.18 -37.73
CA PRO A 89 -2.04 -6.25 -38.67
C PRO A 89 -3.05 -6.15 -39.82
N ALA A 90 -2.56 -6.07 -41.05
CA ALA A 90 -3.42 -6.17 -42.21
C ALA A 90 -4.10 -7.54 -42.20
N GLU A 91 -5.39 -7.59 -41.85
CA GLU A 91 -6.25 -8.65 -42.38
C GLU A 91 -6.49 -8.36 -43.88
N PRO A 92 -6.19 -9.31 -44.77
CA PRO A 92 -6.50 -9.16 -46.18
C PRO A 92 -7.99 -9.41 -46.41
N GLY A 93 -8.73 -8.36 -46.74
CA GLY A 93 -10.13 -8.42 -47.17
C GLY A 93 -10.32 -8.01 -48.63
N THR A 94 -10.23 -9.01 -49.52
CA THR A 94 -10.99 -9.22 -50.77
C THR A 94 -11.25 -8.06 -51.74
N SER A 95 -10.62 -8.14 -52.92
CA SER A 95 -11.33 -7.97 -54.20
C SER A 95 -10.76 -8.93 -55.25
N ALA A 96 -11.66 -9.42 -56.10
CA ALA A 96 -11.65 -10.70 -56.82
C ALA A 96 -10.61 -10.87 -57.96
N GLU A 97 -10.14 -12.11 -58.18
CA GLU A 97 -10.05 -12.77 -59.50
C GLU A 97 -9.66 -14.28 -59.36
N ARG A 98 -10.64 -15.15 -59.64
CA ARG A 98 -10.64 -16.53 -60.21
C ARG A 98 -9.46 -17.55 -60.09
N THR A 99 -9.90 -18.75 -59.66
CA THR A 99 -9.64 -20.15 -60.15
C THR A 99 -8.47 -21.02 -59.62
N PRO A 100 -8.65 -22.38 -59.61
CA PRO A 100 -8.16 -23.29 -58.57
C PRO A 100 -7.09 -24.30 -59.04
N THR A 101 -6.24 -24.81 -58.12
CA THR A 101 -5.53 -26.09 -58.33
C THR A 101 -5.15 -26.77 -56.99
N GLU A 102 -5.27 -28.09 -57.02
CA GLU A 102 -5.03 -29.15 -56.03
C GLU A 102 -3.61 -29.26 -55.39
N PRO A 103 -3.45 -30.15 -54.37
CA PRO A 103 -2.32 -30.15 -53.43
C PRO A 103 -1.13 -31.00 -53.87
N GLY A 104 0.08 -30.62 -53.43
CA GLY A 104 1.31 -31.36 -53.65
C GLY A 104 2.23 -31.34 -52.43
N THR A 105 2.28 -32.47 -51.72
CA THR A 105 3.37 -32.92 -50.85
C THR A 105 4.71 -32.88 -51.58
N PHE A 106 5.82 -32.46 -50.95
CA PHE A 106 7.15 -33.10 -51.01
C PHE A 106 8.10 -32.50 -49.96
N ALA A 107 9.07 -33.32 -49.58
CA ALA A 107 9.84 -33.28 -48.34
C ALA A 107 11.23 -32.62 -48.46
N GLU A 108 11.76 -32.26 -47.28
CA GLU A 108 13.11 -32.54 -46.76
C GLU A 108 14.38 -32.11 -47.54
N ALA A 109 15.24 -31.31 -46.88
CA ALA A 109 16.68 -31.57 -46.80
C ALA A 109 17.31 -30.81 -45.62
N ALA A 110 17.93 -31.60 -44.75
CA ALA A 110 18.75 -31.20 -43.60
C ALA A 110 20.18 -30.82 -44.00
N THR A 111 20.91 -30.12 -43.11
CA THR A 111 22.30 -30.47 -42.80
C THR A 111 22.55 -30.37 -41.29
N SER A 112 23.03 -31.49 -40.76
CA SER A 112 23.46 -31.76 -39.39
C SER A 112 24.94 -31.45 -39.17
N ASP A 113 25.33 -31.15 -37.92
CA ASP A 113 26.42 -31.77 -37.14
C ASP A 113 26.32 -31.19 -35.70
N ALA A 114 25.90 -31.89 -34.63
CA ALA A 114 26.53 -33.00 -33.87
C ALA A 114 28.00 -32.72 -33.52
N GLY A 115 28.50 -32.87 -32.29
CA GLY A 115 27.92 -33.31 -31.02
C GLY A 115 28.97 -33.20 -29.89
N MET A 116 28.51 -33.31 -28.62
CA MET A 116 28.85 -34.42 -27.69
C MET A 116 30.20 -34.19 -26.94
N SER A 117 30.39 -34.36 -25.64
CA SER A 117 29.56 -34.87 -24.54
C SER A 117 30.30 -34.71 -23.19
N ASP A 118 29.51 -34.73 -22.12
CA ASP A 118 29.88 -35.04 -20.72
C ASP A 118 30.33 -36.52 -20.56
N PRO A 119 30.99 -36.93 -19.46
CA PRO A 119 30.19 -37.52 -18.36
C PRO A 119 30.78 -37.34 -16.94
N GLY A 120 29.89 -37.43 -15.93
CA GLY A 120 30.24 -37.45 -14.50
C GLY A 120 30.56 -38.82 -13.88
N THR A 121 30.98 -38.80 -12.59
CA THR A 121 30.42 -39.55 -11.43
C THR A 121 31.48 -39.90 -10.36
N SER A 122 31.19 -39.48 -9.11
CA SER A 122 31.52 -40.03 -7.76
C SER A 122 32.94 -40.42 -7.28
N GLY A 123 33.23 -40.06 -6.03
CA GLY A 123 34.19 -40.78 -5.15
C GLY A 123 34.78 -39.95 -4.01
N ALA A 124 34.69 -40.45 -2.77
CA ALA A 124 34.98 -39.79 -1.49
C ALA A 124 36.45 -39.85 -1.02
N GLY A 125 36.83 -39.06 0.02
CA GLY A 125 37.97 -39.39 0.91
C GLY A 125 38.80 -38.24 1.53
N THR A 126 38.43 -37.84 2.75
CA THR A 126 39.21 -37.47 3.97
C THR A 126 40.69 -37.01 3.97
N SER A 127 40.94 -35.95 4.78
CA SER A 127 42.09 -35.65 5.70
C SER A 127 43.50 -35.46 5.09
N ASP A 128 44.44 -34.62 5.57
CA ASP A 128 44.80 -34.20 6.92
C ASP A 128 45.74 -32.95 6.88
N ALA A 129 46.01 -32.38 8.06
CA ALA A 129 46.82 -31.20 8.36
C ALA A 129 48.34 -31.33 8.09
N GLY A 130 49.07 -30.21 8.11
CA GLY A 130 50.54 -30.23 8.22
C GLY A 130 51.29 -28.92 7.96
N THR A 131 51.74 -28.30 9.05
CA THR A 131 52.54 -27.09 9.28
C THR A 131 53.95 -27.07 8.65
N SER A 132 54.52 -25.86 8.42
CA SER A 132 55.91 -25.36 8.74
C SER A 132 56.31 -24.25 7.73
N ASP A 133 56.50 -22.96 8.05
CA ASP A 133 57.44 -22.22 8.92
C ASP A 133 58.68 -21.65 8.17
N ALA A 134 59.19 -20.52 8.67
CA ALA A 134 60.28 -19.61 8.24
C ALA A 134 59.86 -18.51 7.24
N GLY A 135 59.97 -17.20 7.49
CA GLY A 135 60.71 -16.44 8.51
C GLY A 135 61.72 -15.52 7.82
N ASP A 136 61.46 -14.21 7.74
CA ASP A 136 62.52 -13.21 7.85
C ASP A 136 61.96 -11.81 8.19
N ALA A 137 62.72 -11.10 9.02
CA ALA A 137 62.41 -9.80 9.60
C ALA A 137 62.99 -8.65 8.77
N ARG A 138 62.48 -7.41 8.96
CA ARG A 138 63.27 -6.25 9.48
C ARG A 138 62.60 -4.86 9.26
N ALA A 139 62.38 -4.22 10.40
CA ALA A 139 62.55 -2.80 10.78
C ALA A 139 61.69 -1.64 10.22
N GLU A 140 61.00 -1.03 11.18
CA GLU A 140 60.55 0.37 11.33
C GLU A 140 61.64 1.45 11.24
N PRO A 141 61.24 2.71 11.06
CA PRO A 141 61.81 3.81 11.83
C PRO A 141 60.76 4.63 12.61
N ALA A 142 61.20 5.09 13.78
CA ALA A 142 60.46 5.81 14.81
C ALA A 142 60.21 7.30 14.52
N ALA A 143 59.18 7.87 15.16
CA ALA A 143 58.96 9.31 15.34
C ALA A 143 58.22 9.58 16.68
N PRO A 144 58.30 10.81 17.25
CA PRO A 144 58.53 11.01 18.68
C PRO A 144 57.29 11.32 19.53
N ASP A 145 57.53 11.16 20.83
CA ASP A 145 56.66 11.37 21.98
C ASP A 145 56.45 12.86 22.29
N VAL A 146 55.20 13.29 22.48
CA VAL A 146 54.85 14.57 23.12
C VAL A 146 53.64 14.38 24.02
N SER A 147 53.89 14.46 25.32
CA SER A 147 52.89 14.55 26.38
C SER A 147 52.08 15.85 26.30
N ALA A 148 50.75 15.73 26.27
CA ALA A 148 49.85 16.78 26.75
C ALA A 148 48.54 16.18 27.28
N SER A 149 48.25 16.50 28.54
CA SER A 149 47.07 16.17 29.32
C SER A 149 45.78 16.71 28.71
N ALA A 150 44.74 15.88 28.61
CA ALA A 150 43.34 16.35 28.53
C ALA A 150 42.38 15.33 29.16
N ALA A 151 41.58 15.84 30.09
CA ALA A 151 40.69 15.11 30.98
C ALA A 151 39.56 14.36 30.24
N ARG A 152 39.23 13.17 30.76
CA ARG A 152 38.15 12.29 30.32
C ARG A 152 36.83 12.69 30.99
N PRO A 153 35.76 13.06 30.26
CA PRO A 153 34.42 13.13 30.86
C PRO A 153 33.79 11.72 30.94
N PRO A 154 33.05 11.40 32.02
CA PRO A 154 32.48 10.07 32.23
C PRO A 154 31.17 9.84 31.48
N ALA A 155 30.91 8.56 31.20
CA ALA A 155 29.73 8.02 30.55
C ALA A 155 28.43 8.31 31.34
N ARG A 156 27.41 8.84 30.66
CA ARG A 156 26.08 9.04 31.23
C ARG A 156 25.32 7.71 31.26
N ARG A 157 25.02 7.23 32.46
CA ARG A 157 24.11 6.10 32.75
C ARG A 157 22.76 6.59 33.27
N PRO A 158 21.68 5.79 33.10
CA PRO A 158 20.30 6.26 33.06
C PRO A 158 19.71 6.53 34.45
N TRP A 159 18.99 7.65 34.54
CA TRP A 159 18.30 8.13 35.74
C TRP A 159 16.88 7.58 35.79
N TYR A 160 16.72 6.38 36.35
CA TYR A 160 15.46 5.93 36.96
C TYR A 160 15.80 4.84 37.95
N ARG A 161 15.76 5.16 39.25
CA ARG A 161 15.32 4.22 40.30
C ARG A 161 15.08 4.95 41.63
N HIS A 162 13.89 4.68 42.14
CA HIS A 162 13.55 4.49 43.56
C HIS A 162 13.58 5.69 44.51
N ARG A 163 12.37 6.17 44.82
CA ARG A 163 12.04 6.70 46.15
C ARG A 163 10.74 6.05 46.66
N ARG A 164 10.87 4.86 47.26
CA ARG A 164 9.83 4.30 48.15
C ARG A 164 10.26 4.66 49.57
N ILE A 165 9.54 5.59 50.19
CA ILE A 165 9.64 5.86 51.61
C ILE A 165 8.47 5.13 52.27
N THR A 166 8.82 4.14 53.08
CA THR A 166 7.99 3.51 54.10
C THR A 166 7.75 4.50 55.24
N VAL A 167 6.49 4.75 55.59
CA VAL A 167 6.09 5.24 56.92
C VAL A 167 4.94 4.37 57.40
N THR A 168 5.23 3.55 58.40
CA THR A 168 4.26 2.90 59.27
C THR A 168 4.18 3.71 60.57
N THR A 169 2.97 4.02 61.02
CA THR A 169 2.65 4.23 62.45
C THR A 169 1.16 3.94 62.65
N ALA A 170 0.89 2.90 63.43
CA ALA A 170 -0.36 2.65 64.16
C ALA A 170 -0.29 3.48 65.48
N VAL A 171 -1.30 3.77 66.30
CA VAL A 171 -2.55 3.13 66.77
C VAL A 171 -3.39 4.23 67.45
N ALA A 172 -4.71 4.08 67.45
CA ALA A 172 -5.67 4.31 68.57
C ALA A 172 -7.02 4.76 67.97
N GLY A 173 -8.19 4.24 68.32
CA GLY A 173 -8.60 3.47 69.49
C GLY A 173 -9.99 3.96 69.89
N THR A 174 -11.02 3.21 69.49
CA THR A 174 -12.39 3.10 70.06
C THR A 174 -13.29 4.34 70.18
N LEU A 175 -14.48 4.26 69.57
CA LEU A 175 -15.76 4.53 70.26
C LEU A 175 -16.87 3.65 69.66
N LEU A 176 -17.65 3.05 70.56
CA LEU A 176 -18.68 2.04 70.37
C LEU A 176 -20.10 2.65 70.23
N ALA A 177 -21.01 1.79 69.74
CA ALA A 177 -22.46 1.74 69.98
C ALA A 177 -23.33 2.64 69.07
N THR A 178 -24.43 2.19 68.46
CA THR A 178 -25.49 1.27 68.95
C THR A 178 -26.27 0.58 67.81
N MET A 179 -26.91 -0.54 68.16
CA MET A 179 -27.83 -1.38 67.38
C MET A 179 -29.14 -0.70 66.98
N GLY A 180 -29.78 -1.25 65.93
CA GLY A 180 -31.22 -1.15 65.67
C GLY A 180 -31.68 -2.20 64.66
N THR A 181 -31.93 -3.42 65.12
CA THR A 181 -32.55 -4.54 64.39
C THR A 181 -34.05 -4.64 64.72
N LEU A 182 -34.78 -5.35 63.84
CA LEU A 182 -36.14 -5.92 63.98
C LEU A 182 -37.29 -4.96 63.66
N GLY A 183 -38.36 -5.36 62.99
CA GLY A 183 -38.81 -6.66 62.54
C GLY A 183 -40.26 -6.52 62.04
N GLY A 184 -40.71 -7.46 61.21
CA GLY A 184 -42.09 -7.45 60.70
C GLY A 184 -42.45 -8.75 59.99
N LEU A 185 -42.47 -9.85 60.73
CA LEU A 185 -43.21 -11.06 60.36
C LEU A 185 -44.60 -10.96 60.99
N SER A 186 -45.64 -11.01 60.16
CA SER A 186 -46.98 -11.44 60.57
C SER A 186 -47.59 -12.18 59.38
N ALA A 187 -47.79 -13.47 59.57
CA ALA A 187 -48.52 -14.34 58.68
C ALA A 187 -50.04 -14.14 58.89
N LEU A 188 -50.83 -14.26 57.82
CA LEU A 188 -52.02 -15.13 57.71
C LEU A 188 -52.71 -14.93 56.35
N SER A 189 -53.08 -16.06 55.75
CA SER A 189 -53.70 -16.23 54.45
C SER A 189 -55.10 -15.62 54.34
N ALA A 190 -55.41 -14.99 53.20
CA ALA A 190 -56.66 -15.16 52.43
C ALA A 190 -56.74 -14.16 51.26
N ASP A 191 -56.71 -14.70 50.04
CA ASP A 191 -57.46 -14.30 48.84
C ASP A 191 -57.66 -12.80 48.53
N ARG A 192 -56.81 -12.24 47.64
CA ARG A 192 -57.15 -11.15 46.69
C ARG A 192 -55.95 -10.80 45.80
N SER A 193 -56.15 -10.83 44.48
CA SER A 193 -55.21 -10.30 43.49
C SER A 193 -54.86 -8.82 43.74
N PRO A 194 -53.57 -8.42 43.67
CA PRO A 194 -53.19 -7.01 43.60
C PRO A 194 -52.81 -6.57 42.17
N PRO A 195 -52.84 -5.25 41.89
CA PRO A 195 -52.82 -4.70 40.55
C PRO A 195 -51.42 -4.60 39.94
N LYS A 196 -51.42 -4.59 38.59
CA LYS A 196 -50.30 -4.34 37.68
C LYS A 196 -49.43 -3.16 38.14
N ALA A 197 -48.20 -3.45 38.56
CA ALA A 197 -47.17 -2.44 38.78
C ALA A 197 -46.87 -1.70 37.47
N PRO A 198 -46.64 -0.37 37.50
CA PRO A 198 -46.14 0.34 36.33
C PRO A 198 -44.77 -0.22 35.95
N PRO A 199 -44.44 -0.37 34.66
CA PRO A 199 -43.11 -0.82 34.27
C PRO A 199 -42.10 0.19 34.82
N ALA A 200 -41.12 -0.33 35.55
CA ALA A 200 -39.94 0.41 35.95
C ALA A 200 -39.42 1.16 34.72
N SER A 201 -39.33 2.49 34.82
CA SER A 201 -38.64 3.31 33.85
C SER A 201 -37.24 2.75 33.72
N SER A 202 -36.96 2.12 32.58
CA SER A 202 -35.61 1.80 32.17
C SER A 202 -34.79 3.08 32.36
N PRO A 203 -33.61 3.02 32.99
CA PRO A 203 -32.75 4.19 33.02
C PRO A 203 -32.52 4.58 31.56
N THR A 204 -32.97 5.78 31.21
CA THR A 204 -32.55 6.48 29.99
C THR A 204 -31.05 6.26 29.87
N PRO A 205 -30.51 5.77 28.73
CA PRO A 205 -29.07 5.70 28.60
C PRO A 205 -28.57 7.13 28.81
N THR A 206 -27.85 7.34 29.92
CA THR A 206 -27.03 8.52 30.13
C THR A 206 -26.34 8.74 28.80
N GLU A 207 -26.62 9.86 28.13
CA GLU A 207 -25.90 10.28 26.93
C GLU A 207 -24.43 10.20 27.30
N GLU A 208 -23.79 9.13 26.86
CA GLU A 208 -22.38 8.89 27.01
C GLU A 208 -21.76 10.02 26.19
N SER A 209 -21.42 11.09 26.90
CA SER A 209 -21.01 12.39 26.40
C SER A 209 -20.32 12.22 25.05
N ALA A 210 -21.03 12.54 23.96
CA ALA A 210 -20.61 12.21 22.61
C ALA A 210 -19.14 12.63 22.39
N ALA A 211 -18.35 11.73 21.81
CA ALA A 211 -16.93 11.98 21.56
C ALA A 211 -16.77 13.35 20.85
N PRO A 212 -15.77 14.18 21.23
CA PRO A 212 -15.58 15.53 20.69
C PRO A 212 -15.10 15.54 19.23
N ILE A 213 -15.15 14.39 18.57
CA ILE A 213 -14.76 14.15 17.18
C ILE A 213 -15.91 13.51 16.40
N THR A 214 -15.88 13.73 15.09
CA THR A 214 -16.62 12.97 14.08
C THR A 214 -15.61 12.28 13.19
N TRP A 215 -16.00 11.13 12.63
CA TRP A 215 -15.16 10.41 11.70
C TRP A 215 -16.01 9.77 10.59
N SER A 216 -15.38 9.54 9.44
CA SER A 216 -15.88 8.71 8.35
C SER A 216 -14.77 7.77 7.89
N ALA A 217 -15.15 6.58 7.40
CA ALA A 217 -14.21 5.60 6.87
C ALA A 217 -14.62 5.18 5.46
N ASN A 218 -13.65 5.16 4.55
CA ASN A 218 -13.78 4.62 3.21
C ASN A 218 -12.81 3.44 3.05
N SER A 219 -13.33 2.21 3.04
CA SER A 219 -12.56 0.98 2.83
C SER A 219 -12.29 0.66 1.35
N GLN A 220 -12.86 1.42 0.43
CA GLN A 220 -12.70 1.26 -1.02
C GLN A 220 -11.61 2.18 -1.59
N ALA A 221 -10.70 2.66 -0.74
CA ALA A 221 -9.60 3.51 -1.15
C ALA A 221 -8.52 2.69 -1.87
N TRP A 222 -8.62 2.53 -3.19
CA TRP A 222 -7.64 1.74 -3.94
C TRP A 222 -6.23 2.33 -3.85
N SER A 223 -5.23 1.45 -3.89
CA SER A 223 -3.83 1.85 -3.92
C SER A 223 -3.58 2.75 -5.12
N LEU A 224 -3.05 3.95 -4.88
CA LEU A 224 -2.77 4.95 -5.92
C LEU A 224 -4.02 5.36 -6.73
N GLY A 225 -5.22 5.08 -6.22
CA GLY A 225 -6.49 5.31 -6.92
C GLY A 225 -6.78 4.34 -8.07
N CYS A 226 -6.04 3.23 -8.21
CA CYS A 226 -6.22 2.29 -9.33
C CYS A 226 -5.92 0.82 -9.03
N GLY A 227 -5.14 0.50 -8.00
CA GLY A 227 -4.70 -0.87 -7.73
C GLY A 227 -5.43 -1.46 -6.54
N HIS A 228 -6.07 -2.62 -6.74
CA HIS A 228 -6.76 -3.35 -5.68
C HIS A 228 -7.12 -4.76 -6.16
N ASP A 229 -7.02 -5.74 -5.27
CA ASP A 229 -7.52 -7.10 -5.53
C ASP A 229 -8.81 -7.37 -4.77
N TYR A 230 -9.77 -8.02 -5.43
CA TYR A 230 -10.95 -8.55 -4.77
C TYR A 230 -11.01 -10.07 -4.91
N VAL A 231 -11.36 -10.77 -3.84
CA VAL A 231 -11.71 -12.19 -3.88
C VAL A 231 -13.21 -12.32 -4.12
N ILE A 232 -13.58 -13.04 -5.17
CA ILE A 232 -14.97 -13.26 -5.58
C ILE A 232 -15.14 -14.76 -5.86
N ASP A 233 -16.17 -15.35 -5.26
CA ASP A 233 -16.57 -16.75 -5.48
C ASP A 233 -17.47 -16.89 -6.73
N ARG A 234 -16.91 -16.50 -7.88
CA ARG A 234 -17.54 -16.60 -9.20
C ARG A 234 -16.49 -16.86 -10.27
N ALA A 235 -16.90 -17.54 -11.34
CA ALA A 235 -16.07 -17.74 -12.51
C ALA A 235 -15.86 -16.42 -13.29
N PRO A 236 -14.73 -16.26 -14.02
CA PRO A 236 -14.39 -15.00 -14.69
C PRO A 236 -15.46 -14.50 -15.66
N GLU A 237 -16.20 -15.42 -16.31
CA GLU A 237 -17.26 -15.09 -17.26
C GLU A 237 -18.51 -14.48 -16.59
N GLN A 238 -18.63 -14.64 -15.27
CA GLN A 238 -19.75 -14.16 -14.46
C GLN A 238 -19.42 -12.88 -13.70
N VAL A 239 -18.15 -12.46 -13.70
CA VAL A 239 -17.72 -11.23 -13.03
C VAL A 239 -17.74 -10.08 -14.05
N PRO A 240 -18.48 -8.99 -13.78
CA PRO A 240 -18.53 -7.86 -14.69
C PRO A 240 -17.15 -7.21 -14.85
N PRO A 241 -16.97 -6.37 -15.89
CA PRO A 241 -15.74 -5.60 -16.06
C PRO A 241 -15.37 -4.82 -14.78
N PRO A 242 -14.08 -4.60 -14.50
CA PRO A 242 -13.66 -3.83 -13.34
C PRO A 242 -14.24 -2.41 -13.41
N PRO A 243 -14.67 -1.86 -12.26
CA PRO A 243 -15.25 -0.53 -12.20
C PRO A 243 -14.13 0.53 -12.28
N THR A 244 -14.53 1.80 -12.44
CA THR A 244 -13.64 2.88 -12.04
C THR A 244 -13.50 2.89 -10.52
N ALA A 245 -12.40 3.42 -9.98
CA ALA A 245 -12.19 3.46 -8.53
C ALA A 245 -13.31 4.21 -7.77
N GLN A 246 -14.00 5.15 -8.43
CA GLN A 246 -15.13 5.88 -7.85
C GLN A 246 -16.35 4.98 -7.61
N ASP A 247 -16.52 3.94 -8.43
CA ASP A 247 -17.64 2.99 -8.39
C ASP A 247 -17.28 1.68 -7.69
N ALA A 248 -16.09 1.61 -7.06
CA ALA A 248 -15.57 0.40 -6.43
C ALA A 248 -16.51 -0.19 -5.37
N GLY A 249 -17.10 0.66 -4.51
CA GLY A 249 -17.99 0.23 -3.44
C GLY A 249 -19.27 -0.46 -3.95
N PRO A 250 -20.09 0.22 -4.79
CA PRO A 250 -21.28 -0.40 -5.39
C PRO A 250 -20.96 -1.67 -6.19
N TRP A 251 -19.87 -1.65 -6.96
CA TRP A 251 -19.44 -2.82 -7.72
C TRP A 251 -19.08 -4.00 -6.80
N ALA A 252 -18.23 -3.77 -5.79
CA ALA A 252 -17.82 -4.81 -4.84
C ALA A 252 -19.02 -5.38 -4.09
N ALA A 253 -19.95 -4.53 -3.66
CA ALA A 253 -21.19 -4.96 -3.00
C ALA A 253 -22.04 -5.86 -3.91
N SER A 254 -22.18 -5.52 -5.20
CA SER A 254 -22.95 -6.31 -6.18
C SER A 254 -22.37 -7.70 -6.44
N GLN A 255 -21.06 -7.87 -6.25
CA GLN A 255 -20.34 -9.13 -6.44
C GLN A 255 -20.13 -9.91 -5.14
N HIS A 256 -20.58 -9.37 -3.99
CA HIS A 256 -20.22 -9.88 -2.66
C HIS A 256 -18.69 -10.02 -2.49
N ALA A 257 -17.94 -9.10 -3.09
CA ALA A 257 -16.50 -9.13 -3.13
C ALA A 257 -15.87 -8.91 -1.75
N VAL A 258 -14.79 -9.63 -1.46
CA VAL A 258 -13.96 -9.44 -0.27
C VAL A 258 -12.65 -8.79 -0.67
N HIS A 259 -12.12 -7.86 0.13
CA HIS A 259 -10.80 -7.30 -0.15
C HIS A 259 -9.72 -8.39 -0.11
N GLY A 260 -8.94 -8.53 -1.18
CA GLY A 260 -7.89 -9.54 -1.34
C GLY A 260 -6.50 -8.99 -1.02
N GLY A 261 -5.76 -9.68 -0.17
CA GLY A 261 -4.37 -9.38 0.22
C GLY A 261 -4.25 -8.18 1.16
N ASP A 262 -4.86 -7.05 0.79
CA ASP A 262 -4.89 -5.86 1.62
C ASP A 262 -6.22 -5.11 1.56
N THR A 263 -6.43 -4.23 2.53
CA THR A 263 -7.52 -3.26 2.57
C THR A 263 -6.96 -1.92 3.00
N ASN A 264 -7.21 -0.92 2.17
CA ASN A 264 -6.86 0.46 2.42
C ASN A 264 -8.10 1.20 2.94
N VAL A 265 -8.00 1.70 4.16
CA VAL A 265 -9.06 2.44 4.82
C VAL A 265 -8.62 3.89 4.96
N GLU A 266 -9.26 4.78 4.23
CA GLU A 266 -9.12 6.22 4.41
C GLU A 266 -10.08 6.70 5.50
N ILE A 267 -9.54 7.32 6.54
CA ILE A 267 -10.29 7.77 7.71
C ILE A 267 -10.16 9.28 7.79
N SER A 268 -11.27 9.99 7.60
CA SER A 268 -11.33 11.43 7.87
C SER A 268 -11.79 11.66 9.30
N VAL A 269 -11.02 12.42 10.07
CA VAL A 269 -11.31 12.74 11.48
C VAL A 269 -11.37 14.26 11.64
N GLN A 270 -12.43 14.76 12.26
CA GLN A 270 -12.62 16.19 12.48
C GLN A 270 -13.12 16.44 13.91
N GLY A 271 -12.67 17.53 14.53
CA GLY A 271 -13.24 17.99 15.80
C GLY A 271 -14.65 18.55 15.59
N ARG A 272 -15.56 18.29 16.53
CA ARG A 272 -16.93 18.86 16.51
C ARG A 272 -16.95 20.38 16.71
N THR A 273 -15.90 20.93 17.28
CA THR A 273 -15.75 22.36 17.62
C THR A 273 -14.34 22.83 17.27
N SER A 274 -14.07 24.12 17.39
CA SER A 274 -12.71 24.67 17.25
C SER A 274 -11.76 24.26 18.37
N THR A 275 -12.25 23.63 19.44
CA THR A 275 -11.35 23.12 20.47
C THR A 275 -10.53 21.95 19.94
N ALA A 276 -9.22 22.01 20.20
CA ALA A 276 -8.30 20.95 19.87
C ALA A 276 -8.71 19.63 20.54
N VAL A 277 -8.75 18.57 19.73
CA VAL A 277 -8.76 17.19 20.20
C VAL A 277 -7.43 16.57 19.80
N VAL A 278 -6.78 15.93 20.76
CA VAL A 278 -5.55 15.18 20.53
C VAL A 278 -5.94 13.74 20.23
N LEU A 279 -5.54 13.24 19.06
CA LEU A 279 -5.61 11.82 18.75
C LEU A 279 -4.34 11.18 19.31
N GLU A 280 -4.47 10.21 20.20
CA GLU A 280 -3.35 9.69 21.00
C GLU A 280 -2.77 8.40 20.42
N ALA A 281 -3.62 7.53 19.90
CA ALA A 281 -3.20 6.26 19.31
C ALA A 281 -4.27 5.70 18.37
N LEU A 282 -3.82 5.00 17.33
CA LEU A 282 -4.67 4.15 16.50
C LEU A 282 -4.31 2.69 16.77
N ARG A 283 -5.29 1.89 17.19
CA ARG A 283 -5.12 0.47 17.51
C ARG A 283 -5.98 -0.36 16.58
N VAL A 284 -5.50 -1.53 16.20
CA VAL A 284 -6.26 -2.52 15.42
C VAL A 284 -6.73 -3.64 16.32
N ARG A 285 -7.96 -4.09 16.09
CA ARG A 285 -8.59 -5.22 16.79
C ARG A 285 -9.05 -6.24 15.76
N VAL A 286 -8.49 -7.44 15.81
CA VAL A 286 -8.98 -8.58 15.03
C VAL A 286 -9.99 -9.33 15.86
N VAL A 287 -11.23 -9.41 15.37
CA VAL A 287 -12.36 -10.04 16.06
C VAL A 287 -12.65 -11.45 15.56
N GLY A 288 -12.08 -11.84 14.42
CA GLY A 288 -12.20 -13.19 13.89
C GLY A 288 -11.14 -13.48 12.85
N ARG A 289 -10.70 -14.73 12.82
CA ARG A 289 -9.84 -15.31 11.78
C ARG A 289 -10.42 -16.64 11.35
N SER A 290 -10.46 -16.87 10.06
CA SER A 290 -10.73 -18.17 9.44
C SER A 290 -9.73 -18.40 8.31
N ASP A 291 -9.79 -19.56 7.68
CA ASP A 291 -9.05 -19.83 6.45
C ASP A 291 -9.40 -18.77 5.38
N PRO A 292 -8.45 -18.42 4.49
CA PRO A 292 -8.70 -17.49 3.40
C PRO A 292 -9.98 -17.84 2.62
N ALA A 293 -10.70 -16.82 2.18
CA ALA A 293 -11.90 -16.99 1.38
C ALA A 293 -11.60 -17.80 0.11
N GLU A 294 -12.47 -18.76 -0.16
CA GLU A 294 -12.45 -19.51 -1.41
C GLU A 294 -12.84 -18.62 -2.60
N GLY A 295 -12.45 -19.03 -3.80
CA GLY A 295 -12.81 -18.35 -5.05
C GLY A 295 -11.61 -17.90 -5.87
N THR A 296 -11.76 -16.78 -6.56
CA THR A 296 -10.77 -16.23 -7.50
C THR A 296 -10.42 -14.81 -7.12
N ALA A 297 -9.14 -14.44 -7.22
CA ALA A 297 -8.68 -13.08 -7.00
C ALA A 297 -8.68 -12.30 -8.34
N TYR A 298 -9.45 -11.21 -8.37
CA TYR A 298 -9.59 -10.33 -9.52
C TYR A 298 -8.85 -9.02 -9.26
N SER A 299 -7.87 -8.74 -10.11
CA SER A 299 -7.01 -7.56 -10.05
C SER A 299 -7.66 -6.39 -10.81
N MET A 300 -7.82 -5.27 -10.12
CA MET A 300 -8.39 -4.04 -10.66
C MET A 300 -7.33 -3.14 -11.33
N ASP A 301 -6.08 -3.59 -11.35
CA ASP A 301 -4.89 -2.78 -11.55
C ASP A 301 -4.62 -2.38 -13.01
N GLN A 302 -5.62 -2.26 -13.90
CA GLN A 302 -5.44 -2.05 -15.35
C GLN A 302 -4.46 -0.92 -15.71
N GLY A 303 -3.17 -1.22 -15.77
CA GLY A 303 -2.12 -0.22 -15.93
C GLY A 303 -1.96 0.75 -14.75
N CYS A 304 -2.25 0.34 -13.51
CA CYS A 304 -2.04 1.16 -12.32
C CYS A 304 -0.54 1.45 -12.11
N GLY A 305 -0.06 2.53 -12.74
CA GLY A 305 1.30 3.01 -12.69
C GLY A 305 1.37 4.31 -11.90
N GLY A 306 1.64 4.23 -10.60
CA GLY A 306 1.91 5.39 -9.77
C GLY A 306 3.17 5.20 -8.95
N SER A 307 3.89 6.29 -8.73
CA SER A 307 5.18 6.35 -8.04
C SER A 307 5.15 7.17 -6.75
N ILE A 308 3.97 7.65 -6.38
CA ILE A 308 3.71 8.43 -5.18
C ILE A 308 2.85 7.61 -4.24
N THR A 309 3.46 7.00 -3.23
CA THR A 309 2.73 6.34 -2.15
C THR A 309 2.52 7.32 -1.02
N PRO A 310 1.27 7.55 -0.55
CA PRO A 310 1.03 8.36 0.62
C PRO A 310 1.66 7.71 1.86
N ARG A 311 1.96 8.52 2.88
CA ARG A 311 2.24 8.00 4.21
C ARG A 311 1.00 7.29 4.75
N SER A 312 1.18 6.20 5.49
CA SER A 312 0.06 5.40 5.96
C SER A 312 0.34 4.77 7.32
N PHE A 313 -0.65 4.11 7.90
CA PHE A 313 -0.48 3.14 8.97
C PHE A 313 -0.52 1.74 8.38
N SER A 314 0.60 1.04 8.43
CA SER A 314 0.63 -0.37 8.03
C SER A 314 0.20 -1.26 9.19
N VAL A 315 -0.69 -2.19 8.88
CA VAL A 315 -1.17 -3.24 9.79
C VAL A 315 -0.92 -4.60 9.13
N ASP A 316 -0.33 -5.51 9.90
CA ASP A 316 -0.15 -6.91 9.52
C ASP A 316 -1.15 -7.74 10.32
N LEU A 317 -2.20 -8.20 9.66
CA LEU A 317 -3.33 -8.89 10.26
C LEU A 317 -3.02 -10.36 10.60
N ASP A 318 -1.92 -10.92 10.09
CA ASP A 318 -1.52 -12.31 10.38
C ASP A 318 -0.89 -12.43 11.78
N LYS A 319 -0.35 -11.34 12.34
CA LYS A 319 0.23 -11.31 13.69
C LYS A 319 -0.83 -11.45 14.79
N ASP A 320 -0.62 -12.32 15.78
CA ASP A 320 -1.55 -12.51 16.93
C ASP A 320 -1.98 -11.22 17.63
N ARG A 321 -1.05 -10.26 17.77
CA ARG A 321 -1.31 -8.93 18.31
C ARG A 321 -0.87 -7.89 17.29
N PRO A 322 -1.74 -7.57 16.31
CA PRO A 322 -1.38 -6.65 15.26
C PRO A 322 -1.27 -5.23 15.83
N ILE A 323 -0.31 -4.46 15.30
CA ILE A 323 -0.04 -3.08 15.72
C ILE A 323 -0.05 -2.22 14.47
N ALA A 324 -0.82 -1.14 14.48
CA ALA A 324 -0.76 -0.12 13.44
C ALA A 324 0.55 0.66 13.60
N ARG A 325 1.41 0.60 12.58
CA ARG A 325 2.70 1.30 12.56
C ARG A 325 2.69 2.35 11.47
N SER A 326 3.04 3.59 11.80
CA SER A 326 3.26 4.62 10.80
C SER A 326 4.34 4.15 9.81
N ALA A 327 4.01 4.13 8.54
CA ALA A 327 4.88 3.80 7.42
C ALA A 327 5.13 5.07 6.60
N PRO A 328 6.38 5.35 6.22
CA PRO A 328 6.66 6.49 5.36
C PRO A 328 6.03 6.23 3.99
N GLY A 329 5.55 7.31 3.38
CA GLY A 329 5.23 7.30 1.96
C GLY A 329 6.51 7.49 1.15
N ASN A 330 6.35 7.58 -0.16
CA ASN A 330 7.45 7.83 -1.07
C ASN A 330 6.94 8.62 -2.27
N ASP A 331 7.61 9.71 -2.60
CA ASP A 331 7.44 10.44 -3.86
C ASP A 331 8.70 10.23 -4.71
N MET A 332 8.62 9.33 -5.69
CA MET A 332 9.70 9.11 -6.68
C MET A 332 11.09 8.89 -6.07
N GLY A 333 11.16 8.19 -4.93
CA GLY A 333 12.41 7.88 -4.20
C GLY A 333 12.71 8.85 -3.06
N THR A 334 11.93 9.92 -2.91
CA THR A 334 11.98 10.83 -1.78
C THR A 334 11.03 10.32 -0.69
N PRO A 335 11.53 9.89 0.48
CA PRO A 335 10.66 9.43 1.57
C PRO A 335 9.74 10.55 2.05
N ILE A 336 8.43 10.28 2.08
CA ILE A 336 7.46 11.13 2.77
C ILE A 336 7.45 10.65 4.23
N PRO A 337 7.94 11.44 5.20
CA PRO A 337 8.17 10.96 6.55
C PRO A 337 6.88 10.46 7.20
N ALA A 338 6.99 9.31 7.88
CA ALA A 338 5.94 8.76 8.70
C ALA A 338 5.70 9.70 9.88
N VAL A 339 4.48 10.21 10.02
CA VAL A 339 4.11 10.97 11.23
C VAL A 339 3.68 9.98 12.30
N ARG A 340 4.22 10.16 13.50
CA ARG A 340 3.89 9.35 14.68
C ARG A 340 2.87 10.12 15.51
N PHE A 341 1.94 9.37 16.10
CA PHE A 341 1.04 9.91 17.11
C PHE A 341 1.82 10.66 18.21
N PRO A 342 1.24 11.72 18.80
CA PRO A 342 -0.15 12.17 18.63
C PRO A 342 -0.44 13.09 17.42
N TYR A 343 -1.70 13.18 17.00
CA TYR A 343 -2.22 14.18 16.03
C TYR A 343 -3.16 15.16 16.73
N ARG A 344 -3.41 16.30 16.10
CA ARG A 344 -4.37 17.30 16.57
C ARG A 344 -5.43 17.51 15.51
N VAL A 345 -6.69 17.50 15.92
CA VAL A 345 -7.82 17.85 15.05
C VAL A 345 -8.69 18.94 15.68
N SER A 346 -9.38 19.70 14.84
CA SER A 346 -10.43 20.63 15.24
C SER A 346 -11.48 20.75 14.13
N ALA A 347 -12.51 21.57 14.32
CA ALA A 347 -13.46 21.85 13.25
C ALA A 347 -12.82 22.52 12.02
N GLN A 348 -11.71 23.24 12.20
CA GLN A 348 -10.98 23.95 11.13
C GLN A 348 -9.71 23.22 10.67
N ASP A 349 -9.37 22.13 11.34
CA ASP A 349 -8.12 21.38 11.12
C ASP A 349 -8.45 19.88 11.14
N PRO A 350 -9.07 19.36 10.05
CA PRO A 350 -9.36 17.94 9.93
C PRO A 350 -8.10 17.15 9.53
N GLU A 351 -8.04 15.88 9.93
CA GLU A 351 -6.95 14.97 9.57
C GLU A 351 -7.47 13.78 8.76
N VAL A 352 -6.68 13.34 7.78
CA VAL A 352 -6.95 12.13 6.99
C VAL A 352 -5.87 11.10 7.27
N LEU A 353 -6.28 9.95 7.79
CA LEU A 353 -5.41 8.83 8.12
C LEU A 353 -5.67 7.69 7.13
N LEU A 354 -4.64 7.29 6.37
CA LEU A 354 -4.71 6.10 5.53
C LEU A 354 -4.16 4.89 6.30
N VAL A 355 -4.95 3.82 6.40
CA VAL A 355 -4.56 2.56 7.03
C VAL A 355 -4.52 1.46 5.99
N THR A 356 -3.36 0.82 5.80
CA THR A 356 -3.21 -0.35 4.92
C THR A 356 -3.08 -1.60 5.79
N ALA A 357 -4.14 -2.39 5.87
CA ALA A 357 -4.15 -3.66 6.57
C ALA A 357 -3.93 -4.81 5.58
N ARG A 358 -2.94 -5.67 5.86
CA ARG A 358 -2.53 -6.76 4.96
C ARG A 358 -2.66 -8.12 5.64
N THR A 359 -2.98 -9.14 4.86
CA THR A 359 -2.93 -10.56 5.27
C THR A 359 -2.53 -11.44 4.11
N VAL A 360 -1.83 -12.53 4.43
CA VAL A 360 -1.55 -13.63 3.51
C VAL A 360 -2.30 -14.90 3.95
N ALA A 361 -2.57 -15.08 5.24
CA ALA A 361 -2.92 -16.38 5.81
C ALA A 361 -4.34 -16.51 6.38
N CYS A 362 -5.12 -15.42 6.46
CA CYS A 362 -6.47 -15.47 7.02
C CYS A 362 -7.50 -14.80 6.12
N ASP A 363 -8.76 -15.20 6.29
CA ASP A 363 -9.89 -14.29 6.18
C ASP A 363 -10.11 -13.62 7.54
N CYS A 364 -9.65 -12.37 7.64
CA CYS A 364 -9.59 -11.63 8.88
C CYS A 364 -10.73 -10.60 8.97
N ARG A 365 -11.45 -10.63 10.09
CA ARG A 365 -12.45 -9.61 10.47
C ARG A 365 -11.86 -8.68 11.52
N TRP A 366 -11.85 -7.39 11.27
CA TRP A 366 -11.13 -6.43 12.10
C TRP A 366 -11.78 -5.04 12.13
N TYR A 367 -11.43 -4.25 13.14
CA TYR A 367 -11.84 -2.84 13.27
C TYR A 367 -10.72 -2.02 13.90
N LEU A 368 -10.86 -0.70 13.89
CA LEU A 368 -9.89 0.22 14.48
C LEU A 368 -10.47 0.91 15.71
N GLU A 369 -9.60 1.17 16.68
CA GLU A 369 -9.88 1.97 17.87
C GLU A 369 -8.99 3.20 17.84
N LEU A 370 -9.61 4.38 17.84
CA LEU A 370 -8.91 5.66 17.89
C LEU A 370 -9.07 6.27 19.29
N ASP A 371 -7.97 6.33 20.01
CA ASP A 371 -7.89 6.95 21.34
C ASP A 371 -7.76 8.47 21.17
N TRP A 372 -8.52 9.21 21.98
CA TRP A 372 -8.54 10.67 21.94
C TRP A 372 -8.51 11.27 23.34
N SER A 373 -8.01 12.50 23.43
CA SER A 373 -8.14 13.35 24.60
C SER A 373 -8.50 14.79 24.23
N SER A 374 -9.36 15.42 25.03
CA SER A 374 -9.73 16.82 24.86
C SER A 374 -10.28 17.37 26.18
N GLN A 375 -9.74 18.52 26.60
CA GLN A 375 -10.20 19.26 27.78
C GLN A 375 -10.33 18.38 29.05
N GLY A 376 -9.32 17.54 29.31
CA GLY A 376 -9.30 16.65 30.49
C GLY A 376 -10.16 15.40 30.38
N ARG A 377 -10.90 15.21 29.28
CA ARG A 377 -11.59 13.95 28.96
C ARG A 377 -10.73 13.10 28.04
N THR A 378 -10.83 11.79 28.19
CA THR A 378 -10.25 10.81 27.28
C THR A 378 -11.33 9.82 26.85
N GLY A 379 -11.11 9.13 25.73
CA GLY A 379 -12.00 8.08 25.28
C GLY A 379 -11.46 7.37 24.04
N THR A 380 -12.21 6.39 23.58
CA THR A 380 -11.91 5.62 22.37
C THR A 380 -13.13 5.64 21.47
N VAL A 381 -12.95 5.91 20.18
CA VAL A 381 -13.99 5.66 19.17
C VAL A 381 -13.64 4.43 18.36
N ARG A 382 -14.64 3.60 18.07
CA ARG A 382 -14.53 2.47 17.17
C ARG A 382 -14.78 2.94 15.74
N ILE A 383 -13.90 2.56 14.82
CA ILE A 383 -13.97 2.84 13.39
C ILE A 383 -14.11 1.50 12.66
N ASP A 384 -15.20 1.33 11.93
CA ASP A 384 -15.57 0.12 11.22
C ASP A 384 -16.38 0.41 9.94
N ASP A 385 -16.78 -0.61 9.20
CA ASP A 385 -17.59 -0.51 7.98
C ASP A 385 -19.08 -0.43 8.31
N ALA A 386 -19.54 0.76 8.69
CA ALA A 386 -20.94 1.07 8.98
C ALA A 386 -21.59 0.07 9.97
N GLY A 387 -20.91 -0.20 11.08
CA GLY A 387 -21.34 -1.12 12.14
C GLY A 387 -20.88 -2.57 11.95
N ARG A 388 -20.16 -2.88 10.88
CA ARG A 388 -19.57 -4.21 10.62
C ARG A 388 -18.04 -4.12 10.64
N PRO A 389 -17.33 -5.13 11.17
CA PRO A 389 -15.89 -5.20 11.00
C PRO A 389 -15.50 -5.19 9.52
N PHE A 390 -14.38 -4.55 9.19
CA PHE A 390 -13.72 -4.73 7.90
C PHE A 390 -13.35 -6.20 7.71
N ARG A 391 -13.30 -6.65 6.45
CA ARG A 391 -12.94 -8.01 6.08
C ARG A 391 -11.85 -7.98 5.01
N THR A 392 -10.74 -8.68 5.28
CA THR A 392 -9.61 -8.81 4.36
C THR A 392 -9.20 -10.27 4.30
N SER A 393 -9.10 -10.83 3.10
CA SER A 393 -8.73 -12.23 2.89
C SER A 393 -7.39 -12.35 2.17
N GLY A 394 -6.55 -13.29 2.58
CA GLY A 394 -5.38 -13.69 1.81
C GLY A 394 -5.75 -14.16 0.40
N THR A 395 -4.87 -13.89 -0.57
CA THR A 395 -5.03 -14.31 -1.98
C THR A 395 -4.06 -15.43 -2.38
N LYS A 396 -3.18 -15.84 -1.47
CA LYS A 396 -2.15 -16.84 -1.74
C LYS A 396 -2.78 -18.17 -2.13
N GLY A 397 -2.41 -18.67 -3.32
CA GLY A 397 -2.90 -19.95 -3.85
C GLY A 397 -4.23 -19.89 -4.58
N LEU A 398 -4.89 -18.72 -4.63
CA LEU A 398 -6.07 -18.54 -5.46
C LEU A 398 -5.68 -18.32 -6.94
N PRO A 399 -6.50 -18.77 -7.90
CA PRO A 399 -6.39 -18.29 -9.27
C PRO A 399 -6.48 -16.76 -9.30
N ARG A 400 -5.62 -16.12 -10.11
CA ARG A 400 -5.58 -14.67 -10.24
C ARG A 400 -5.90 -14.27 -11.67
N TYR A 401 -6.75 -13.27 -11.83
CA TYR A 401 -7.15 -12.74 -13.14
C TYR A 401 -6.96 -11.23 -13.18
N TRP A 402 -6.65 -10.72 -14.36
CA TRP A 402 -6.64 -9.29 -14.66
C TRP A 402 -7.46 -9.06 -15.92
N TYR A 403 -7.96 -7.84 -16.10
CA TYR A 403 -8.88 -7.55 -17.18
C TYR A 403 -8.15 -6.93 -18.37
N GLU A 404 -8.20 -7.60 -19.52
CA GLU A 404 -7.57 -7.18 -20.77
C GLU A 404 -8.52 -7.51 -21.93
N ASN A 405 -8.53 -6.72 -23.01
CA ASN A 405 -9.32 -7.00 -24.23
C ASN A 405 -10.81 -7.32 -24.01
N ARG A 406 -11.41 -6.72 -22.97
CA ARG A 406 -12.82 -6.91 -22.56
C ARG A 406 -13.13 -8.29 -21.96
N GLU A 407 -12.12 -8.97 -21.44
CA GLU A 407 -12.25 -10.26 -20.78
C GLU A 407 -11.32 -10.35 -19.57
N TRP A 408 -11.67 -11.22 -18.63
CA TRP A 408 -10.79 -11.57 -17.52
C TRP A 408 -9.84 -12.67 -17.99
N VAL A 409 -8.55 -12.36 -18.05
CA VAL A 409 -7.52 -13.31 -18.46
C VAL A 409 -6.66 -13.74 -17.27
N PRO A 410 -6.17 -14.99 -17.22
CA PRO A 410 -5.31 -15.44 -16.15
C PRO A 410 -4.06 -14.57 -16.02
N ARG A 411 -3.72 -14.21 -14.78
CA ARG A 411 -2.47 -13.53 -14.45
C ARG A 411 -1.46 -14.61 -14.07
N THR A 412 -0.49 -14.86 -14.95
CA THR A 412 0.70 -15.65 -14.61
C THR A 412 1.67 -14.75 -13.86
N ASP A 413 1.76 -14.95 -12.55
CA ASP A 413 2.68 -14.23 -11.67
C ASP A 413 4.16 -14.56 -11.94
#